data_AF-A0A0B6F0X2-F1
#
_entry.id   AF-A0A0B6F0X2-F1
#
_cell.length_a   1.000
_cell.length_b   1.000
_cell.length_c   1.000
_cell.angle_alpha   90.00
_cell.angle_beta   90.00
_cell.angle_gamma   90.00
#
_symmetry.space_group_name_H-M   'P 1'
#
loop_
_entity.id
_entity.type
_entity.pdbx_description
1 polymer ?
#
loop_
_entity_poly.entity_id
_entity_poly.type
_entity_poly.pdbx_seq_one_letter_code
_entity_poly.pdbx_strand_id
1 'polypeptide(L)'
;MTTPKTDNYALDDTLPGRITQAAAVGIMTAFPDWIKNKTALVCAYILSFLGFGALVAITNAESHEDRPEPELPDVPAWAIPVAFAILVLGGWLNIKIQQGIVSFTRRRGVSKPWTLWGAIGAALTFLFSELEAREHAAHS
;
A
#
# COMPACT_ATOMS: atom_id res chain seq x y z
N MET A 1 1.14 22.73 -23.00
CA MET A 1 1.35 21.31 -23.34
C MET A 1 1.64 20.62 -22.03
N THR A 2 0.66 19.92 -21.46
CA THR A 2 0.87 19.11 -20.26
C THR A 2 1.66 17.89 -20.68
N THR A 3 2.89 17.75 -20.19
CA THR A 3 3.69 16.53 -20.33
C THR A 3 2.79 15.36 -19.92
N PRO A 4 2.69 14.27 -20.70
CA PRO A 4 1.97 13.09 -20.24
C PRO A 4 2.60 12.70 -18.91
N LYS A 5 1.76 12.56 -17.88
CA LYS A 5 2.19 12.08 -16.58
C LYS A 5 2.60 10.63 -16.80
N THR A 6 3.90 10.40 -17.01
CA THR A 6 4.45 9.06 -17.15
C THR A 6 4.19 8.35 -15.84
N ASP A 7 3.27 7.39 -15.84
CA ASP A 7 3.08 6.54 -14.67
C ASP A 7 4.32 5.65 -14.52
N ASN A 8 4.90 5.66 -13.33
CA ASN A 8 6.24 5.13 -13.05
C ASN A 8 6.18 3.78 -12.30
N TYR A 9 5.04 3.10 -12.33
CA TYR A 9 4.85 1.82 -11.66
C TYR A 9 4.47 0.75 -12.68
N ALA A 10 5.31 -0.28 -12.82
CA ALA A 10 5.04 -1.40 -13.72
C ALA A 10 4.09 -2.44 -13.08
N LEU A 11 3.93 -2.38 -11.75
CA LEU A 11 3.22 -3.40 -10.99
C LEU A 11 1.69 -3.25 -11.10
N ASP A 12 1.14 -2.05 -11.14
CA ASP A 12 -0.29 -1.79 -11.32
C ASP A 12 -0.75 -1.85 -12.79
N ASP A 13 0.17 -1.66 -13.75
CA ASP A 13 -0.12 -1.80 -15.18
C ASP A 13 -0.58 -3.22 -15.57
N THR A 14 -0.08 -4.23 -14.87
CA THR A 14 -0.37 -5.64 -15.16
C THR A 14 -1.45 -6.22 -14.23
N LEU A 15 -2.36 -7.03 -14.77
CA LEU A 15 -3.37 -7.72 -13.96
C LEU A 15 -2.76 -8.54 -12.80
N PRO A 16 -1.69 -9.36 -13.00
CA PRO A 16 -1.06 -10.08 -11.90
C PRO A 16 -0.49 -9.16 -10.82
N GLY A 17 0.05 -8.00 -11.19
CA GLY A 17 0.61 -7.07 -10.23
C GLY A 17 -0.49 -6.30 -9.47
N ARG A 18 -1.61 -5.92 -10.09
CA ARG A 18 -2.80 -5.41 -9.38
C ARG A 18 -3.34 -6.40 -8.35
N ILE A 19 -3.44 -7.68 -8.73
CA ILE A 19 -3.84 -8.76 -7.81
C ILE A 19 -2.84 -8.86 -6.66
N THR A 20 -1.54 -8.79 -6.95
CA THR A 20 -0.48 -8.85 -5.94
C THR A 20 -0.56 -7.68 -4.95
N GLN A 21 -0.78 -6.45 -5.44
CA GLN A 21 -0.96 -5.26 -4.60
C GLN A 21 -2.20 -5.39 -3.70
N ALA A 22 -3.32 -5.79 -4.27
CA ALA A 22 -4.56 -6.02 -3.52
C ALA A 22 -4.38 -7.10 -2.45
N ALA A 23 -3.74 -8.22 -2.80
CA ALA A 23 -3.45 -9.31 -1.88
C ALA A 23 -2.52 -8.85 -0.75
N ALA A 24 -1.47 -8.08 -1.05
CA ALA A 24 -0.56 -7.53 -0.05
C ALA A 24 -1.32 -6.68 0.99
N VAL A 25 -2.16 -5.75 0.53
CA VAL A 25 -3.01 -4.92 1.41
C VAL A 25 -3.90 -5.80 2.28
N GLY A 26 -4.59 -6.78 1.69
CA GLY A 26 -5.53 -7.63 2.42
C GLY A 26 -4.87 -8.49 3.48
N ILE A 27 -3.77 -9.16 3.11
CA ILE A 27 -3.02 -10.05 4.01
C ILE A 27 -2.40 -9.26 5.16
N MET A 28 -1.70 -8.17 4.85
CA MET A 28 -1.02 -7.37 5.87
C MET A 28 -2.01 -6.75 6.85
N THR A 29 -3.15 -6.27 6.37
CA THR A 29 -4.22 -5.75 7.23
C THR A 29 -4.80 -6.83 8.15
N ALA A 30 -4.85 -8.08 7.69
CA ALA A 30 -5.41 -9.19 8.46
C ALA A 30 -4.48 -9.71 9.58
N PHE A 31 -3.17 -9.41 9.55
CA PHE A 31 -2.19 -9.96 10.50
C PHE A 31 -2.60 -9.92 11.99
N PRO A 32 -3.18 -8.84 12.54
CA PRO A 32 -3.53 -8.78 13.96
C PRO A 32 -4.55 -9.84 14.41
N ASP A 33 -5.37 -10.35 13.50
CA ASP A 33 -6.32 -11.43 13.80
C ASP A 33 -5.66 -12.78 13.98
N TRP A 34 -4.49 -13.00 13.37
CA TRP A 34 -3.84 -14.30 13.29
C TRP A 34 -2.52 -14.37 14.08
N ILE A 35 -1.81 -13.26 14.20
CA ILE A 35 -0.51 -13.18 14.89
C ILE A 35 -0.70 -12.46 16.23
N LYS A 36 -0.75 -13.23 17.33
CA LYS A 36 -0.97 -12.69 18.68
C LYS A 36 0.30 -12.28 19.40
N ASN A 37 1.44 -12.85 19.01
CA ASN A 37 2.75 -12.48 19.55
C ASN A 37 3.18 -11.14 18.94
N LYS A 38 3.46 -10.14 19.81
CA LYS A 38 3.80 -8.78 19.38
C LYS A 38 5.08 -8.73 18.55
N THR A 39 6.13 -9.46 18.95
CA THR A 39 7.39 -9.51 18.22
C THR A 39 7.18 -10.15 16.85
N ALA A 40 6.47 -11.28 16.79
CA ALA A 40 6.15 -11.93 15.52
C ALA A 40 5.30 -11.02 14.60
N LEU A 41 4.35 -10.26 15.16
CA LEU A 41 3.53 -9.33 14.41
C LEU A 41 4.36 -8.19 13.81
N VAL A 42 5.29 -7.61 14.60
CA VAL A 42 6.21 -6.58 14.12
C VAL A 42 7.13 -7.15 13.03
N CYS A 43 7.69 -8.34 13.25
CA CYS A 43 8.52 -9.02 12.25
C CYS A 43 7.74 -9.29 10.96
N ALA A 44 6.48 -9.72 11.04
CA ALA A 44 5.63 -9.94 9.87
C ALA A 44 5.46 -8.65 9.06
N TYR A 45 5.16 -7.52 9.70
CA TYR A 45 5.07 -6.24 8.99
C TYR A 45 6.39 -5.82 8.34
N ILE A 46 7.52 -5.92 9.06
CA ILE A 46 8.84 -5.55 8.53
C ILE A 46 9.19 -6.43 7.32
N LEU A 47 9.04 -7.75 7.46
CA LEU A 47 9.36 -8.69 6.38
C LEU A 47 8.43 -8.52 5.17
N SER A 48 7.14 -8.26 5.39
CA SER A 48 6.21 -7.95 4.29
C SER A 48 6.56 -6.64 3.60
N PHE A 49 6.90 -5.59 4.35
CA PHE A 49 7.33 -4.32 3.78
C PHE A 49 8.59 -4.48 2.92
N LEU A 50 9.61 -5.16 3.45
CA LEU A 50 10.85 -5.41 2.72
C LEU A 50 10.63 -6.30 1.50
N GLY A 51 9.88 -7.40 1.65
CA GLY A 51 9.61 -8.34 0.57
C GLY A 51 8.78 -7.73 -0.56
N PHE A 52 7.73 -6.99 -0.22
CA PHE A 52 6.92 -6.29 -1.21
C PHE A 52 7.68 -5.13 -1.86
N GLY A 53 8.44 -4.36 -1.08
CA GLY A 53 9.30 -3.30 -1.60
C GLY A 53 10.37 -3.82 -2.57
N ALA A 54 10.98 -4.97 -2.27
CA ALA A 54 11.93 -5.63 -3.16
C ALA A 54 11.26 -6.09 -4.47
N LEU A 55 10.04 -6.67 -4.40
CA LEU A 55 9.28 -7.04 -5.59
C LEU A 55 8.97 -5.82 -6.48
N VAL A 56 8.54 -4.72 -5.87
CA VAL A 56 8.29 -3.44 -6.59
C VAL A 56 9.58 -2.93 -7.23
N ALA A 57 10.70 -2.96 -6.51
CA ALA A 57 11.98 -2.49 -7.04
C ALA A 57 12.45 -3.33 -8.24
N ILE A 58 12.31 -4.66 -8.18
CA ILE A 58 12.69 -5.56 -9.29
C ILE A 58 11.79 -5.32 -10.50
N THR A 59 10.47 -5.31 -10.30
CA THR A 59 9.50 -5.12 -11.40
C THR A 59 9.65 -3.76 -12.06
N ASN A 60 9.93 -2.71 -11.29
CA ASN A 60 10.21 -1.39 -11.85
C ASN A 60 11.57 -1.36 -12.57
N ALA A 61 12.63 -1.97 -12.01
CA ALA A 61 13.95 -2.00 -12.66
C ALA A 61 13.90 -2.65 -14.05
N GLU A 62 13.18 -3.77 -14.19
CA GLU A 62 12.97 -4.44 -15.48
C GLU A 62 12.22 -3.55 -16.49
N SER A 63 11.29 -2.70 -16.04
CA SER A 63 10.53 -1.80 -16.92
C SER A 63 11.31 -0.58 -17.41
N HIS A 64 12.44 -0.27 -16.77
CA HIS A 64 13.18 0.98 -16.96
C HIS A 64 14.53 0.81 -17.69
N GLU A 65 14.86 -0.37 -18.23
CA GLU A 65 16.16 -0.64 -18.88
C GLU A 65 16.56 0.39 -19.97
N ASP A 66 15.60 1.13 -20.56
CA ASP A 66 15.84 2.13 -21.62
C ASP A 66 15.41 3.57 -21.26
N ARG A 67 15.12 3.90 -19.99
CA ARG A 67 14.66 5.24 -19.59
C ARG A 67 15.71 6.01 -18.78
N PRO A 68 15.85 7.34 -19.01
CA PRO A 68 16.74 8.15 -18.19
C PRO A 68 16.32 8.11 -16.72
N GLU A 69 17.29 7.99 -15.81
CA GLU A 69 17.03 8.05 -14.37
C GLU A 69 16.26 9.33 -14.03
N PRO A 70 15.22 9.25 -13.18
CA PRO A 70 14.49 10.43 -12.77
C PRO A 70 15.41 11.37 -11.97
N GLU A 71 15.34 12.66 -12.27
CA GLU A 71 16.02 13.67 -11.46
C GLU A 71 15.52 13.59 -10.01
N LEU A 72 16.45 13.48 -9.06
CA LEU A 72 16.11 13.54 -7.65
C LEU A 72 15.58 14.95 -7.34
N PRO A 73 14.37 15.07 -6.77
CA PRO A 73 13.82 16.38 -6.43
C PRO A 73 14.72 17.08 -5.40
N ASP A 74 14.94 18.38 -5.56
CA ASP A 74 15.60 19.21 -4.55
C ASP A 74 14.66 19.41 -3.35
N VAL A 75 14.80 18.54 -2.35
CA VAL A 75 13.92 18.54 -1.17
C VAL A 75 14.55 19.42 -0.09
N PRO A 76 13.87 20.49 0.39
CA PRO A 76 14.43 21.36 1.40
C PRO A 76 14.61 20.61 2.72
N ALA A 77 15.68 20.92 3.47
CA ALA A 77 16.04 20.19 4.70
C ALA A 77 14.93 20.15 5.76
N TRP A 78 14.04 21.15 5.81
CA TRP A 78 12.89 21.19 6.72
C TRP A 78 11.79 20.18 6.35
N ALA A 79 11.76 19.67 5.12
CA ALA A 79 10.80 18.65 4.71
C ALA A 79 10.99 17.34 5.48
N ILE A 80 12.23 17.02 5.90
CA ILE A 80 12.53 15.81 6.68
C ILE A 80 11.80 15.82 8.03
N PRO A 81 11.96 16.82 8.91
CA PRO A 81 11.23 16.85 10.18
C PRO A 81 9.72 17.00 9.99
N VAL A 82 9.25 17.68 8.93
CA VAL A 82 7.80 17.76 8.62
C VAL A 82 7.25 16.40 8.22
N ALA A 83 7.92 15.67 7.32
CA ALA A 83 7.53 14.32 6.92
C ALA A 83 7.52 13.38 8.14
N PHE A 84 8.52 13.49 9.01
CA PHE A 84 8.56 12.72 10.26
C PHE A 84 7.38 13.06 11.19
N ALA A 85 7.07 14.34 11.37
CA ALA A 85 5.94 14.77 12.19
C ALA A 85 4.60 14.26 11.63
N ILE A 86 4.40 14.33 10.31
CA ILE A 86 3.23 13.77 9.62
C ILE A 86 3.14 12.27 9.86
N LEU A 87 4.26 11.55 9.78
CA LEU A 87 4.29 10.10 9.98
C LEU A 87 3.92 9.71 11.42
N VAL A 88 4.44 10.45 12.40
CA VAL A 88 4.10 10.24 13.82
C VAL A 88 2.63 10.58 14.10
N LEU A 89 2.16 11.75 13.66
CA LEU A 89 0.78 12.21 13.86
C LEU A 89 -0.22 11.31 13.12
N GLY A 90 0.08 10.99 11.86
CA GLY A 90 -0.70 10.08 11.03
C GLY A 90 -0.76 8.69 11.64
N GLY A 91 0.37 8.16 12.12
CA GLY A 91 0.42 6.88 12.83
C GLY A 91 -0.46 6.88 14.08
N TRP A 92 -0.37 7.92 14.90
CA TRP A 92 -1.20 8.06 16.10
C TRP A 92 -2.69 8.15 15.79
N LEU A 93 -3.06 8.96 14.80
CA LEU A 93 -4.46 9.13 14.38
C LEU A 93 -5.01 7.82 13.80
N ASN A 94 -4.22 7.13 12.98
CA ASN A 94 -4.58 5.85 12.38
C ASN A 94 -4.88 4.79 13.45
N ILE A 95 -4.05 4.71 14.50
CA ILE A 95 -4.29 3.78 15.63
C ILE A 95 -5.66 4.03 16.27
N LYS A 96 -6.03 5.30 16.50
CA LYS A 96 -7.32 5.65 17.12
C LYS A 96 -8.51 5.27 16.24
N ILE A 97 -8.42 5.59 14.94
CA ILE A 97 -9.47 5.25 13.98
C ILE A 97 -9.63 3.73 13.89
N GLN A 98 -8.53 3.01 13.78
CA GLN A 98 -8.51 1.56 13.74
C GLN A 98 -9.12 0.92 14.99
N GLN A 99 -8.79 1.42 16.19
CA GLN A 99 -9.40 0.95 17.44
C GLN A 99 -10.92 1.17 17.45
N GLY A 100 -11.38 2.33 16.97
CA GLY A 100 -12.81 2.64 16.85
C GLY A 100 -13.53 1.67 15.91
N ILE A 101 -13.00 1.52 14.69
CA ILE A 101 -13.56 0.62 13.66
C ILE A 101 -13.58 -0.83 14.14
N VAL A 102 -12.49 -1.33 14.70
CA VAL A 102 -12.41 -2.71 15.21
C VAL A 102 -13.35 -2.93 16.37
N SER A 103 -13.41 -1.99 17.32
CA SER A 103 -14.33 -2.11 18.46
C SER A 103 -15.80 -2.11 18.03
N PHE A 104 -16.16 -1.26 17.08
CA PHE A 104 -17.50 -1.23 16.49
C PHE A 104 -17.83 -2.55 15.76
N THR A 105 -16.91 -3.04 14.93
CA THR A 105 -17.10 -4.28 14.15
C THR A 105 -17.19 -5.50 15.06
N ARG A 106 -16.40 -5.53 16.14
CA ARG A 106 -16.43 -6.61 17.14
C ARG A 106 -17.73 -6.59 17.96
N ARG A 107 -18.25 -5.40 18.31
CA ARG A 107 -19.57 -5.24 18.95
C ARG A 107 -20.73 -5.77 18.07
N ARG A 108 -20.53 -5.82 16.75
CA ARG A 108 -21.48 -6.39 15.79
C ARG A 108 -21.33 -7.91 15.58
N GLY A 109 -20.47 -8.58 16.36
CA GLY A 109 -20.32 -10.04 16.33
C GLY A 109 -19.27 -10.58 15.36
N VAL A 110 -18.49 -9.72 14.71
CA VAL A 110 -17.40 -10.17 13.83
C VAL A 110 -16.22 -10.65 14.67
N SER A 111 -15.88 -11.92 14.53
CA SER A 111 -14.80 -12.58 15.28
C SER A 111 -13.40 -12.16 14.82
N LYS A 112 -13.26 -11.84 13.53
CA LYS A 112 -12.01 -11.45 12.87
C LYS A 112 -12.16 -10.12 12.12
N PRO A 113 -12.22 -9.00 12.87
CA PRO A 113 -12.50 -7.69 12.29
C PRO A 113 -11.40 -7.25 11.31
N TRP A 114 -10.13 -7.51 11.59
CA TRP A 114 -9.02 -7.11 10.72
C TRP A 114 -8.99 -7.90 9.42
N THR A 115 -9.38 -9.16 9.44
CA THR A 115 -9.49 -10.01 8.26
C THR A 115 -10.60 -9.51 7.34
N LEU A 116 -11.74 -9.11 7.91
CA LEU A 116 -12.83 -8.49 7.15
C LEU A 116 -12.37 -7.18 6.50
N TRP A 117 -11.72 -6.30 7.27
CA TRP A 117 -11.19 -5.04 6.74
C TRP A 117 -10.09 -5.25 5.72
N GLY A 118 -9.26 -6.28 5.87
CA GLY A 118 -8.29 -6.69 4.86
C GLY A 118 -8.97 -7.12 3.56
N ALA A 119 -10.05 -7.91 3.63
CA ALA A 119 -10.81 -8.29 2.44
C ALA A 119 -11.45 -7.09 1.73
N ILE A 120 -12.02 -6.15 2.49
CA ILE A 120 -12.59 -4.91 1.94
C ILE A 120 -11.47 -4.06 1.31
N GLY A 121 -10.36 -3.87 2.02
CA GLY A 121 -9.21 -3.12 1.53
C GLY A 121 -8.64 -3.70 0.23
N ALA A 122 -8.45 -5.02 0.18
CA ALA A 122 -8.00 -5.71 -1.03
C ALA A 122 -8.96 -5.51 -2.21
N ALA A 123 -10.27 -5.66 -1.98
CA ALA A 123 -11.27 -5.44 -3.00
C ALA A 123 -11.25 -4.00 -3.54
N LEU A 124 -11.15 -3.01 -2.65
CA LEU A 124 -11.06 -1.60 -3.04
C LEU A 124 -9.76 -1.31 -3.81
N THR A 125 -8.60 -1.78 -3.33
CA THR A 125 -7.32 -1.61 -4.02
C THR A 125 -7.36 -2.20 -5.43
N PHE A 126 -7.88 -3.43 -5.57
CA PHE A 126 -8.03 -4.04 -6.89
C PHE A 126 -8.97 -3.24 -7.79
N LEU A 127 -10.12 -2.81 -7.27
CA LEU A 127 -11.10 -2.05 -8.05
C LEU A 127 -10.53 -0.72 -8.54
N PHE A 128 -9.87 0.05 -7.68
CA PHE A 128 -9.27 1.33 -8.09
C PHE A 128 -8.17 1.13 -9.12
N SER A 129 -7.27 0.19 -8.88
CA SER A 129 -6.18 -0.10 -9.82
C SER A 129 -6.68 -0.64 -11.16
N GLU A 130 -7.75 -1.45 -11.16
CA GLU A 130 -8.39 -1.93 -12.39
C GLU A 130 -9.13 -0.80 -13.14
N LEU A 131 -9.73 0.17 -12.43
CA LEU A 131 -10.35 1.34 -13.04
C LEU A 131 -9.30 2.23 -13.71
N GLU A 132 -8.18 2.50 -13.04
CA GLU A 132 -7.05 3.25 -13.58
C GLU A 132 -6.49 2.57 -14.83
N ALA A 133 -6.25 1.25 -14.78
CA ALA A 133 -5.77 0.49 -15.94
C ALA A 133 -6.72 0.57 -17.16
N ARG A 134 -8.04 0.57 -16.93
CA ARG A 134 -9.04 0.70 -18.00
C ARG A 134 -9.09 2.11 -18.57
N GLU A 135 -8.93 3.12 -17.72
CA GLU A 135 -8.85 4.52 -18.14
C GLU A 135 -7.63 4.73 -19.04
N HIS A 136 -6.46 4.22 -18.65
CA HIS A 136 -5.25 4.27 -19.47
C HIS A 136 -5.44 3.58 -20.82
N ALA A 137 -6.07 2.40 -20.85
CA ALA A 137 -6.35 1.68 -22.09
C ALA A 137 -7.39 2.37 -23.00
N ALA A 138 -8.26 3.22 -22.45
CA ALA A 138 -9.25 3.98 -23.22
C ALA A 138 -8.70 5.30 -23.79
N HIS A 139 -7.59 5.80 -23.25
CA HIS A 139 -6.94 7.05 -23.66
C HIS A 139 -5.61 6.85 -24.42
N SER A 140 -5.17 5.61 -24.61
CA SER A 140 -4.06 5.18 -25.47
C SER A 140 -4.47 4.96 -26.91
#